data_AF-A0A957VK17-F1
#
_entry.id   AF-A0A957VK17-F1
#
_cell.length_a   1.000
_cell.length_b   1.000
_cell.length_c   1.000
_cell.angle_alpha   90.00
_cell.angle_beta   90.00
_cell.angle_gamma   90.00
#
_symmetry.space_group_name_H-M   'P 1'
#
loop_
_entity.id
_entity.type
_entity.pdbx_description
1 polymer ?
#
loop_
_entity_poly.entity_id
_entity_poly.type
_entity_poly.pdbx_seq_one_letter_code
_entity_poly.pdbx_strand_id
1 'polypeptide(L)'
;MSVQRPNPPNPDLADWTYDDEIDLRQYVDVTFKWWREIVTFAVVGAVLAGMAVFLFSQMDDPTYKATASAVIARVSSNVTFDERFQTTTDGSGATTESARRAALVNLVGSAAVAEAVIADLGDMLTPEQQNPARLLNQVEAEIAPSADNRTPSDVIRITVTAVTPEKASAIANSW
;
A
#
# COMPACT_ATOMS: atom_id res chain seq x y z
N MET A 1 -24.73 -47.68 -73.09
CA MET A 1 -25.18 -46.92 -71.90
C MET A 1 -24.68 -47.65 -70.67
N SER A 2 -23.56 -47.23 -70.12
CA SER A 2 -23.01 -47.74 -68.86
C SER A 2 -23.36 -46.73 -67.77
N VAL A 3 -24.18 -47.16 -66.81
CA VAL A 3 -24.61 -46.33 -65.68
C VAL A 3 -23.48 -46.28 -64.66
N GLN A 4 -22.92 -45.10 -64.44
CA GLN A 4 -21.94 -44.82 -63.39
C GLN A 4 -22.64 -45.06 -62.02
N ARG A 5 -22.15 -46.01 -61.23
CA ARG A 5 -22.66 -46.20 -59.85
C ARG A 5 -22.11 -45.07 -58.96
N PRO A 6 -22.91 -44.52 -58.04
CA PRO A 6 -22.41 -43.55 -57.08
C PRO A 6 -21.34 -44.18 -56.18
N ASN A 7 -20.24 -43.45 -55.98
CA ASN A 7 -19.13 -43.85 -55.13
C ASN A 7 -19.64 -44.04 -53.68
N PRO A 8 -19.26 -45.11 -52.96
CA PRO A 8 -19.61 -45.22 -51.54
C PRO A 8 -18.99 -44.06 -50.76
N PRO A 9 -19.66 -43.57 -49.69
CA PRO A 9 -19.09 -42.54 -48.83
C PRO A 9 -17.76 -43.04 -48.25
N ASN A 10 -16.75 -42.16 -48.26
CA ASN A 10 -15.42 -42.47 -47.77
C ASN A 10 -15.49 -42.81 -46.26
N PRO A 11 -15.09 -44.01 -45.81
CA PRO A 11 -15.12 -44.38 -44.39
C PRO A 11 -14.17 -43.53 -43.53
N ASP A 12 -13.22 -42.81 -44.14
CA ASP A 12 -12.22 -42.00 -43.43
C ASP A 12 -12.78 -40.72 -42.77
N LEU A 13 -14.09 -40.48 -42.85
CA LEU A 13 -14.74 -39.28 -42.27
C LEU A 13 -15.57 -39.57 -41.01
N ALA A 14 -15.51 -40.78 -40.46
CA ALA A 14 -16.41 -41.23 -39.40
C ALA A 14 -15.79 -41.35 -38.00
N ASP A 15 -14.65 -40.71 -37.71
CA ASP A 15 -14.08 -40.78 -36.36
C ASP A 15 -13.33 -39.49 -35.97
N TRP A 16 -14.10 -38.46 -35.63
CA TRP A 16 -13.62 -37.30 -34.86
C TRP A 16 -14.20 -37.32 -33.44
N THR A 17 -14.59 -38.50 -32.95
CA THR A 17 -14.80 -38.69 -31.53
C THR A 17 -13.43 -38.64 -30.88
N TYR A 18 -13.13 -37.51 -30.26
CA TYR A 18 -11.96 -37.27 -29.43
C TYR A 18 -11.77 -38.44 -28.44
N ASP A 19 -10.92 -39.40 -28.79
CA ASP A 19 -10.22 -40.29 -27.86
C ASP A 19 -9.13 -39.48 -27.12
N ASP A 20 -9.54 -38.37 -26.51
CA ASP A 20 -8.69 -37.49 -25.70
C ASP A 20 -8.85 -37.86 -24.22
N GLU A 21 -8.95 -39.16 -23.93
CA GLU A 21 -8.78 -39.65 -22.57
C GLU A 21 -7.31 -39.50 -22.21
N ILE A 22 -7.01 -38.46 -21.43
CA ILE A 22 -5.68 -38.23 -20.88
C ILE A 22 -5.29 -39.45 -20.03
N ASP A 23 -4.42 -40.30 -20.55
CA ASP A 23 -3.87 -41.42 -19.79
C ASP A 23 -2.90 -40.91 -18.72
N LEU A 24 -3.43 -40.73 -17.51
CA LEU A 24 -2.70 -40.24 -16.34
C LEU A 24 -1.65 -41.23 -15.85
N ARG A 25 -1.74 -42.51 -16.20
CA ARG A 25 -0.83 -43.54 -15.67
C ARG A 25 0.59 -43.31 -16.17
N GLN A 26 0.73 -42.94 -17.44
CA GLN A 26 2.01 -42.61 -18.04
C GLN A 26 2.70 -41.45 -17.31
N TYR A 27 1.97 -40.41 -16.92
CA TYR A 27 2.51 -39.25 -16.21
C TYR A 27 2.84 -39.57 -14.74
N VAL A 28 2.01 -40.38 -14.07
CA VAL A 28 2.21 -40.79 -12.68
C VAL A 28 3.44 -41.69 -12.54
N ASP A 29 3.65 -42.64 -13.45
CA ASP A 29 4.83 -43.50 -13.43
C ASP A 29 6.14 -42.72 -13.61
N VAL A 30 6.13 -41.70 -14.47
CA VAL A 30 7.29 -40.79 -14.64
C VAL A 30 7.56 -40.02 -13.34
N THR A 31 6.50 -39.56 -12.67
CA THR A 31 6.61 -38.84 -11.40
C THR A 31 7.17 -39.73 -10.29
N PHE A 32 6.70 -40.98 -10.18
CA PHE A 32 7.24 -41.94 -9.21
C PHE A 32 8.64 -42.43 -9.56
N LYS A 33 9.05 -42.44 -10.82
CA LYS A 33 10.43 -42.78 -11.21
C LYS A 33 11.43 -41.71 -10.80
N TRP A 34 11.01 -40.44 -10.83
CA TRP A 34 11.87 -39.27 -10.57
C TRP A 34 11.54 -38.54 -9.24
N TRP A 35 10.74 -39.15 -8.37
CA TRP A 35 10.25 -38.50 -7.14
C TRP A 35 11.38 -37.94 -6.26
N ARG A 36 12.53 -38.62 -6.20
CA ARG A 36 13.70 -38.16 -5.45
C ARG A 36 14.29 -36.86 -6.00
N GLU A 37 14.34 -36.71 -7.32
CA GLU A 37 14.84 -35.50 -7.96
C GLU A 37 13.87 -34.34 -7.71
N ILE A 38 12.57 -34.57 -7.89
CA ILE A 38 11.51 -33.57 -7.62
C ILE A 38 11.58 -33.08 -6.17
N VAL A 39 11.68 -34.01 -5.22
CA VAL A 39 11.84 -33.67 -3.80
C VAL A 39 13.13 -32.90 -3.55
N THR A 40 14.24 -33.29 -4.20
CA THR A 40 15.52 -32.59 -4.04
C THR A 40 15.42 -31.15 -4.54
N PHE A 41 14.87 -30.92 -5.73
CA PHE A 41 14.66 -29.56 -6.24
C PHE A 41 13.69 -28.75 -5.38
N ALA A 42 12.62 -29.37 -4.86
CA ALA A 42 11.69 -28.71 -3.96
C ALA A 42 12.37 -28.30 -2.64
N VAL A 43 13.19 -29.18 -2.06
CA VAL A 43 13.95 -28.89 -0.83
C VAL A 43 14.98 -27.80 -1.08
N VAL A 44 15.74 -27.86 -2.18
CA VAL A 44 16.70 -26.82 -2.55
C VAL A 44 15.99 -25.48 -2.74
N GLY A 45 14.85 -25.47 -3.45
CA GLY A 45 14.04 -24.27 -3.63
C GLY A 45 13.56 -23.68 -2.30
N ALA A 46 13.07 -24.53 -1.39
CA ALA A 46 12.64 -24.10 -0.05
C ALA A 46 13.80 -23.54 0.79
N VAL A 47 14.98 -24.16 0.73
CA VAL A 47 16.18 -23.67 1.41
C VAL A 47 16.65 -22.34 0.85
N LEU A 48 16.69 -22.19 -0.48
CA LEU A 48 17.07 -20.93 -1.13
C LEU A 48 16.07 -19.81 -0.83
N ALA A 49 14.77 -20.09 -0.85
CA ALA A 49 13.74 -19.12 -0.46
C ALA A 49 13.86 -18.72 1.01
N GLY A 50 14.05 -19.70 1.91
CA GLY A 50 14.29 -19.44 3.33
C GLY A 50 15.54 -18.61 3.58
N MET A 51 16.63 -18.90 2.86
CA MET A 51 17.87 -18.14 2.94
C MET A 51 17.72 -16.72 2.39
N ALA A 52 16.97 -16.53 1.31
CA ALA A 52 16.66 -15.20 0.80
C ALA A 52 15.88 -14.39 1.85
N VAL A 53 14.80 -14.95 2.42
CA VAL A 53 14.01 -14.28 3.46
C VAL A 53 14.86 -13.95 4.69
N PHE A 54 15.72 -14.85 5.13
CA PHE A 54 16.62 -14.62 6.25
C PHE A 54 17.62 -13.49 5.99
N LEU A 55 18.19 -13.43 4.77
CA LEU A 55 19.09 -12.36 4.39
C LEU A 55 18.37 -11.01 4.30
N PHE A 56 17.13 -10.98 3.81
CA PHE A 56 16.30 -9.78 3.80
C PHE A 56 15.93 -9.32 5.21
N SER A 57 15.55 -10.23 6.10
CA SER A 57 15.17 -9.86 7.47
C SER A 57 16.33 -9.35 8.32
N GLN A 58 17.58 -9.66 7.96
CA GLN A 58 18.77 -9.06 8.58
C GLN A 58 18.97 -7.58 8.17
N MET A 59 18.37 -7.13 7.06
CA MET A 59 18.46 -5.75 6.59
C MET A 59 17.33 -4.86 7.11
N ASP A 60 16.22 -5.44 7.56
CA ASP A 60 15.11 -4.70 8.15
C ASP A 60 15.44 -4.34 9.61
N ASP A 61 15.93 -3.13 9.84
CA ASP A 61 16.13 -2.61 11.20
C ASP A 61 14.79 -2.64 11.98
N PRO A 62 14.79 -3.00 13.27
CA PRO A 62 13.59 -2.98 14.09
C PRO A 62 13.01 -1.57 14.09
N THR A 63 11.88 -1.45 13.42
CA THR A 63 11.32 -0.18 13.02
C THR A 63 10.10 0.10 13.91
N TYR A 64 10.28 0.99 14.89
CA TYR A 64 9.21 1.40 15.80
C TYR A 64 8.37 2.49 15.16
N LYS A 65 7.06 2.40 15.35
CA LYS A 65 6.11 3.39 14.85
C LYS A 65 5.44 4.12 16.01
N ALA A 66 5.38 5.44 15.93
CA ALA A 66 4.59 6.28 16.81
C ALA A 66 3.64 7.13 15.99
N THR A 67 2.46 7.41 16.54
CA THR A 67 1.40 8.12 15.83
C THR A 67 0.93 9.31 16.65
N ALA A 68 0.96 10.49 16.05
CA ALA A 68 0.34 11.71 16.56
C ALA A 68 -0.89 12.07 15.73
N SER A 69 -1.84 12.79 16.32
CA SER A 69 -3.08 13.20 15.65
C SER A 69 -3.30 14.69 15.82
N ALA A 70 -3.45 15.39 14.70
CA ALA A 70 -3.76 16.82 14.65
C ALA A 70 -5.19 17.03 14.16
N VAL A 71 -5.98 17.85 14.86
CA VAL A 71 -7.37 18.16 14.50
C VAL A 71 -7.43 19.49 13.77
N ILE A 72 -8.11 19.53 12.63
CA ILE A 72 -8.34 20.74 11.84
C ILE A 72 -9.49 21.52 12.50
N ALA A 73 -9.14 22.47 13.37
CA ALA A 73 -10.13 23.33 14.02
C ALA A 73 -10.59 24.46 13.06
N ARG A 74 -11.91 24.58 12.83
CA ARG A 74 -12.50 25.71 12.10
C ARG A 74 -12.79 26.85 13.06
N VAL A 75 -12.11 27.97 12.90
CA VAL A 75 -12.53 29.24 13.53
C VAL A 75 -13.52 29.92 12.58
N SER A 76 -14.82 29.76 12.83
CA SER A 76 -15.86 30.52 12.14
C SER A 76 -16.30 31.69 13.02
N SER A 77 -15.93 32.91 12.65
CA SER A 77 -16.46 34.11 13.29
C SER A 77 -17.75 34.52 12.58
N ASN A 78 -18.90 34.29 13.22
CA ASN A 78 -20.17 34.83 12.75
C ASN A 78 -20.34 36.22 13.37
N VAL A 79 -20.11 37.26 12.59
CA VAL A 79 -20.38 38.64 13.01
C VAL A 79 -21.69 39.08 12.37
N THR A 80 -22.77 39.10 13.15
CA THR A 80 -24.07 39.61 12.72
C THR A 80 -24.10 41.11 13.03
N PHE A 81 -23.93 41.95 12.01
CA PHE A 81 -24.01 43.41 12.15
C PHE A 81 -25.45 43.94 12.10
N ASP A 82 -26.38 43.22 11.47
CA ASP A 82 -27.83 43.49 11.37
C ASP A 82 -28.52 42.25 10.72
N GLU A 83 -29.83 42.03 10.90
CA GLU A 83 -30.60 40.92 10.28
C GLU A 83 -30.50 40.90 8.73
N ARG A 84 -30.15 42.05 8.13
CA ARG A 84 -30.01 42.23 6.67
C ARG A 84 -28.59 42.02 6.14
N PHE A 85 -27.59 41.94 7.02
CA PHE A 85 -26.19 41.79 6.64
C PHE A 85 -25.60 40.59 7.38
N GLN A 86 -25.81 39.39 6.82
CA GLN A 86 -25.06 38.20 7.21
C GLN A 86 -23.80 38.14 6.36
N THR A 87 -22.64 38.32 6.99
CA THR A 87 -21.36 38.02 6.35
C THR A 87 -21.11 36.51 6.53
N THR A 88 -21.65 35.68 5.64
CA THR A 88 -21.14 34.31 5.49
C THR A 88 -19.78 34.42 4.84
N THR A 89 -18.71 34.02 5.54
CA THR A 89 -17.39 33.88 4.92
C THR A 89 -17.53 32.95 3.71
N ASP A 90 -17.37 33.51 2.51
CA ASP A 90 -17.43 32.78 1.24
C ASP A 90 -16.47 31.59 1.27
N GLY A 91 -16.97 30.40 0.91
CA GLY A 91 -16.13 29.24 0.61
C GLY A 91 -16.59 27.88 1.13
N SER A 92 -17.77 27.75 1.74
CA SER A 92 -18.28 26.48 2.27
C SER A 92 -18.86 25.54 1.19
N GLY A 93 -18.05 25.17 0.21
CA GLY A 93 -18.35 24.08 -0.73
C GLY A 93 -17.57 22.82 -0.36
N ALA A 94 -18.19 21.64 -0.50
CA ALA A 94 -17.52 20.35 -0.20
C ALA A 94 -16.17 20.19 -0.92
N THR A 95 -16.03 20.77 -2.12
CA THR A 95 -14.80 20.82 -2.92
C THR A 95 -13.69 21.70 -2.32
N THR A 96 -14.04 22.85 -1.73
CA THR A 96 -13.07 23.73 -1.08
C THR A 96 -12.52 23.10 0.19
N GLU A 97 -13.39 22.40 0.93
CA GLU A 97 -13.02 21.69 2.16
C GLU A 97 -12.13 20.49 1.90
N SER A 98 -12.39 19.71 0.86
CA SER A 98 -11.51 18.60 0.46
C SER A 98 -10.16 19.11 -0.05
N ALA A 99 -10.14 20.18 -0.85
CA ALA A 99 -8.90 20.79 -1.33
C ALA A 99 -8.04 21.34 -0.18
N ARG A 100 -8.67 21.98 0.82
CA ARG A 100 -7.98 22.45 2.03
C ARG A 100 -7.37 21.30 2.81
N ARG A 101 -8.12 20.22 3.03
CA ARG A 101 -7.63 19.04 3.76
C ARG A 101 -6.47 18.37 3.03
N ALA A 102 -6.56 18.23 1.71
CA ALA A 102 -5.46 17.74 0.89
C ALA A 102 -4.22 18.65 0.97
N ALA A 103 -4.41 19.97 0.96
CA ALA A 103 -3.31 20.92 1.12
C ALA A 103 -2.62 20.81 2.49
N LEU A 104 -3.40 20.59 3.57
CA LEU A 104 -2.86 20.39 4.91
C LEU A 104 -2.09 19.07 5.03
N VAL A 105 -2.58 17.97 4.45
CA VAL A 105 -1.82 16.71 4.39
C VAL A 105 -0.52 16.87 3.61
N ASN A 106 -0.56 17.58 2.47
CA ASN A 106 0.65 17.88 1.70
C ASN A 106 1.65 18.77 2.45
N LEU A 107 1.16 19.66 3.33
CA LEU A 107 2.02 20.51 4.17
C LEU A 107 2.84 19.67 5.15
N VAL A 108 2.29 18.57 5.67
CA VAL A 108 3.02 17.64 6.56
C VAL A 108 4.27 17.09 5.88
N GLY A 109 4.20 16.84 4.57
CA GLY A 109 5.33 16.39 3.74
C GLY A 109 6.27 17.50 3.25
N SER A 110 6.11 18.74 3.74
CA SER A 110 6.94 19.87 3.32
C SER A 110 8.25 19.95 4.11
N ALA A 111 9.33 20.38 3.44
CA ALA A 111 10.63 20.59 4.09
C ALA A 111 10.56 21.62 5.23
N ALA A 112 9.66 22.60 5.15
CA ALA A 112 9.50 23.64 6.17
C ALA A 112 9.05 23.07 7.53
N VAL A 113 8.13 22.09 7.53
CA VAL A 113 7.70 21.42 8.77
C VAL A 113 8.84 20.57 9.33
N ALA A 114 9.55 19.84 8.47
CA ALA A 114 10.71 19.05 8.88
C ALA A 114 11.83 19.92 9.49
N GLU A 115 12.11 21.09 8.91
CA GLU A 115 13.08 22.06 9.46
C GLU A 115 12.65 22.57 10.84
N ALA A 116 11.36 22.85 11.05
CA ALA A 116 10.84 23.27 12.35
C ALA A 116 10.98 22.17 13.41
N VAL A 117 10.70 20.92 13.06
CA VAL A 117 10.87 19.76 13.95
C VAL A 117 12.36 19.51 14.26
N ILE A 118 13.23 19.67 13.27
CA ILE A 118 14.69 19.58 13.49
C ILE A 118 15.15 20.67 14.45
N ALA A 119 14.63 21.88 14.33
CA ALA A 119 14.95 22.99 15.24
C ALA A 119 14.46 22.73 16.68
N ASP A 120 13.33 22.04 16.85
CA ASP A 120 12.76 21.70 18.17
C ASP A 120 13.50 20.53 18.84
N LEU A 121 13.81 19.47 18.09
CA LEU A 121 14.41 18.24 18.61
C LEU A 121 15.94 18.24 18.64
N GLY A 122 16.58 19.02 17.76
CA GLY A 122 18.03 19.27 17.73
C GLY A 122 18.89 18.03 17.95
N ASP A 123 19.55 17.99 19.11
CA ASP A 123 20.53 16.97 19.51
C ASP A 123 19.94 15.57 19.72
N MET A 124 18.61 15.44 19.80
CA MET A 124 17.93 14.13 19.89
C MET A 124 17.97 13.37 18.55
N LEU A 125 18.14 14.08 17.45
CA LEU A 125 18.21 13.53 16.09
C LEU A 125 19.63 13.09 15.75
N THR A 126 19.77 12.02 14.97
CA THR A 126 21.10 11.66 14.43
C THR A 126 21.50 12.67 13.33
N PRO A 127 22.80 12.77 12.97
CA PRO A 127 23.25 13.64 11.89
C PRO A 127 22.52 13.42 10.56
N GLU A 128 22.12 12.17 10.28
CA GLU A 128 21.33 11.84 9.09
C GLU A 128 19.91 12.39 9.18
N GLN A 129 19.30 12.38 10.37
CA GLN A 129 17.95 12.88 10.64
C GLN A 129 17.87 14.41 10.69
N GLN A 130 19.00 15.09 10.90
CA GLN A 130 19.08 16.55 10.77
C GLN A 130 18.98 17.04 9.31
N ASN A 131 18.98 16.12 8.34
CA ASN A 131 18.63 16.44 6.96
C ASN A 131 17.10 16.33 6.75
N PRO A 132 16.40 17.43 6.38
CA PRO A 132 14.95 17.43 6.18
C PRO A 132 14.46 16.34 5.24
N ALA A 133 15.17 16.07 4.14
CA ALA A 133 14.76 15.06 3.16
C ALA A 133 14.87 13.63 3.70
N ARG A 134 15.82 13.38 4.62
CA ARG A 134 15.95 12.07 5.28
C ARG A 134 14.92 11.87 6.37
N LEU A 135 14.57 12.93 7.08
CA LEU A 135 13.52 12.91 8.09
C LEU A 135 12.14 12.69 7.46
N LEU A 136 11.85 13.34 6.33
CA LEU A 136 10.59 13.16 5.61
C LEU A 136 10.33 11.71 5.16
N ASN A 137 11.38 10.93 4.85
CA ASN A 137 11.21 9.51 4.49
C ASN A 137 10.74 8.63 5.68
N GLN A 138 10.80 9.15 6.90
CA GLN A 138 10.37 8.46 8.11
C GLN A 138 8.95 8.83 8.53
N VAL A 139 8.32 9.80 7.86
CA VAL A 139 7.02 10.36 8.22
C VAL A 139 5.99 10.06 7.14
N GLU A 140 4.85 9.54 7.57
CA GLU A 140 3.68 9.31 6.75
C GLU A 140 2.49 10.07 7.32
N ALA A 141 1.70 10.70 6.46
CA ALA A 141 0.56 11.53 6.85
C ALA A 141 -0.69 11.14 6.08
N GLU A 142 -1.78 10.91 6.79
CA GLU A 142 -3.05 10.54 6.19
C GLU A 142 -4.23 11.17 6.94
N ILE A 143 -5.38 11.28 6.27
CA ILE A 143 -6.63 11.65 6.94
C ILE A 143 -7.14 10.42 7.71
N ALA A 144 -7.37 10.56 9.01
CA ALA A 144 -7.89 9.47 9.82
C ALA A 144 -9.30 9.07 9.34
N PRO A 145 -9.69 7.80 9.44
CA PRO A 145 -11.06 7.39 9.14
C PRO A 145 -12.04 8.04 10.13
N SER A 146 -13.18 8.50 9.63
CA SER A 146 -14.29 8.92 10.48
C SER A 146 -15.04 7.70 11.04
N ALA A 147 -15.71 7.87 12.17
CA ALA A 147 -16.50 6.82 12.82
C ALA A 147 -17.47 6.08 11.87
N ASP A 148 -18.04 6.79 10.90
CA ASP A 148 -19.01 6.24 9.94
C ASP A 148 -18.41 5.90 8.56
N ASN A 149 -17.13 6.17 8.29
CA ASN A 149 -16.44 6.03 6.99
C ASN A 149 -17.12 6.72 5.77
N ARG A 150 -18.27 7.38 5.96
CA ARG A 150 -19.05 8.06 4.92
C ARG A 150 -18.74 9.56 4.86
N THR A 151 -18.28 10.13 5.95
CA THR A 151 -17.86 11.53 6.06
C THR A 151 -16.34 11.58 6.15
N PRO A 152 -15.68 12.44 5.38
CA PRO A 152 -14.26 12.66 5.56
C PRO A 152 -13.95 13.24 6.94
N SER A 153 -12.88 12.77 7.60
CA SER A 153 -12.47 13.28 8.91
C SER A 153 -11.69 14.58 8.80
N ASP A 154 -11.74 15.38 9.86
CA ASP A 154 -10.92 16.57 10.07
C ASP A 154 -9.68 16.27 10.92
N VAL A 155 -9.32 14.99 11.08
CA VAL A 155 -8.15 14.54 11.82
C VAL A 155 -7.07 14.09 10.84
N ILE A 156 -5.88 14.67 10.97
CA ILE A 156 -4.67 14.24 10.28
C ILE A 156 -3.89 13.33 11.23
N ARG A 157 -3.62 12.11 10.77
CA ARG A 157 -2.81 11.13 11.48
C ARG A 157 -1.40 11.16 10.90
N ILE A 158 -0.43 11.43 11.77
CA ILE A 158 0.99 11.51 11.43
C ILE A 158 1.65 10.30 12.08
N THR A 159 2.23 9.43 11.26
CA THR A 159 2.93 8.24 11.72
C THR A 159 4.42 8.39 11.43
N VAL A 160 5.23 8.26 12.48
CA VAL A 160 6.68 8.38 12.40
C VAL A 160 7.33 7.06 12.72
N THR A 161 8.39 6.78 11.98
CA THR A 161 9.09 5.52 11.96
C THR A 161 10.55 5.72 12.38
N ALA A 162 10.99 5.09 13.48
CA ALA A 162 12.35 5.27 14.01
C ALA A 162 12.93 4.00 14.67
N VAL A 163 14.24 4.01 14.91
CA VAL A 163 15.00 2.89 15.51
C VAL A 163 14.67 2.66 16.99
N THR A 164 14.14 3.67 17.69
CA THR A 164 13.71 3.54 19.09
C THR A 164 12.31 4.10 19.28
N PRO A 165 11.51 3.53 20.20
CA PRO A 165 10.16 4.01 20.47
C PRO A 165 10.16 5.44 21.02
N GLU A 166 11.12 5.80 21.88
CA GLU A 166 11.23 7.14 22.45
C GLU A 166 11.44 8.19 21.35
N LYS A 167 12.30 7.87 20.37
CA LYS A 167 12.59 8.76 19.25
C LYS A 167 11.41 8.88 18.31
N ALA A 168 10.75 7.76 17.99
CA ALA A 168 9.54 7.79 17.17
C ALA A 168 8.46 8.69 17.80
N SER A 169 8.23 8.55 19.11
CA SER A 169 7.26 9.38 19.84
C SER A 169 7.67 10.85 19.90
N ALA A 170 8.94 11.15 20.15
CA ALA A 170 9.42 12.53 20.17
C ALA A 170 9.23 13.24 18.82
N ILE A 171 9.60 12.57 17.73
CA ILE A 171 9.41 13.11 16.38
C ILE A 171 7.93 13.25 16.05
N ALA A 172 7.10 12.24 16.35
CA ALA A 172 5.66 12.32 16.09
C ALA A 172 4.98 13.47 16.85
N ASN A 173 5.35 13.71 18.11
CA ASN A 173 4.74 14.74 18.94
C ASN A 173 5.20 16.17 18.61
N SER A 174 6.42 16.31 18.09
CA SER A 174 6.96 17.61 17.64
C SER A 174 6.37 18.03 16.28
N TRP A 175 5.93 17.05 15.48
CA TRP A 175 5.30 17.24 14.17
C TRP A 175 3.88 17.82 14.25
#